data_AF-A0A3F3H1Q4-F1
#
_entry.id   AF-A0A3F3H1Q4-F1
#
_cell.length_a   1.000
_cell.length_b   1.000
_cell.length_c   1.000
_cell.angle_alpha   90.00
_cell.angle_beta   90.00
_cell.angle_gamma   90.00
#
_symmetry.space_group_name_H-M   'P 1'
#
loop_
_entity.id
_entity.type
_entity.pdbx_description
1 polymer ?
#
loop_
_entity_poly.entity_id
_entity_poly.type
_entity_poly.pdbx_seq_one_letter_code
_entity_poly.pdbx_strand_id
1 'polypeptide(L)' 'MEQTTQTVTEWPRWLNLKDSAKYAGCSSNTFKRHLVNTGRVQAHVTGYGTMYDRDEISKAIKEWH' A
#
# COMPACT_ATOMS: atom_id res chain seq x y z
N MET A 1 -29.64 6.42 8.55
CA MET A 1 -28.50 6.45 7.62
C MET A 1 -27.31 6.61 8.52
N GLU A 2 -26.39 5.65 8.65
CA GLU A 2 -25.22 5.54 7.78
C GLU A 2 -24.62 4.14 7.97
N GLN A 3 -24.70 3.32 6.93
CA GLN A 3 -23.95 2.08 6.85
C GLN A 3 -22.62 2.44 6.18
N THR A 4 -21.63 2.92 6.95
CA THR A 4 -20.26 3.04 6.44
C THR A 4 -19.74 1.62 6.25
N THR A 5 -19.94 1.09 5.07
CA THR A 5 -19.46 -0.21 4.61
C THR A 5 -17.94 -0.21 4.75
N GLN A 6 -17.43 -0.66 5.90
CA GLN A 6 -16.04 -1.09 6.00
C GLN A 6 -15.95 -2.34 5.13
N THR A 7 -15.67 -2.15 3.85
CA THR A 7 -15.19 -3.20 2.97
C THR A 7 -13.83 -3.62 3.50
N VAL A 8 -13.85 -4.51 4.51
CA VAL A 8 -12.72 -5.36 4.85
C VAL A 8 -12.51 -6.27 3.65
N THR A 9 -11.97 -5.69 2.60
CA THR A 9 -11.33 -6.41 1.53
C THR A 9 -10.13 -7.02 2.24
N GLU A 10 -10.12 -8.33 2.48
CA GLU A 10 -8.97 -9.04 3.04
C GLU A 10 -7.82 -8.89 2.05
N TRP A 11 -7.13 -7.75 2.11
CA TRP A 11 -5.96 -7.49 1.32
C TRP A 11 -4.87 -8.45 1.81
N PRO A 12 -4.28 -9.26 0.92
CA PRO A 12 -3.19 -10.13 1.30
C PRO A 12 -2.04 -9.29 1.86
N ARG A 13 -1.20 -9.91 2.72
CA ARG A 13 -0.06 -9.22 3.32
C ARG A 13 0.90 -8.66 2.27
N TRP A 14 1.12 -9.40 1.20
CA TRP A 14 1.97 -9.01 0.09
C TRP A 14 1.12 -8.48 -1.05
N LEU A 15 1.33 -7.21 -1.39
CA LEU A 15 0.59 -6.51 -2.44
C LEU A 15 1.52 -6.16 -3.59
N ASN A 16 1.04 -6.31 -4.83
CA ASN A 16 1.74 -5.75 -5.99
C ASN A 16 1.58 -4.23 -6.01
N LEU A 17 2.37 -3.53 -6.82
CA LEU A 17 2.34 -2.07 -6.91
C LEU A 17 0.93 -1.46 -7.14
N LYS A 18 0.11 -2.09 -7.99
CA LYS A 18 -1.22 -1.55 -8.32
C LYS A 18 -2.15 -1.68 -7.14
N ASP A 19 -2.12 -2.83 -6.47
CA ASP A 19 -2.91 -3.08 -5.28
C ASP A 19 -2.45 -2.25 -4.09
N SER A 20 -1.14 -2.07 -3.91
CA SER A 20 -0.57 -1.18 -2.90
C SER A 20 -1.01 0.28 -3.09
N ALA A 21 -0.98 0.77 -4.33
CA ALA A 21 -1.43 2.11 -4.65
C ALA A 21 -2.94 2.28 -4.40
N LYS A 22 -3.74 1.27 -4.78
CA LYS A 22 -5.18 1.25 -4.54
C LYS A 22 -5.51 1.18 -3.04
N TYR A 23 -4.77 0.38 -2.27
CA TYR A 23 -4.89 0.28 -0.82
C TYR A 23 -4.56 1.62 -0.15
N ALA A 24 -3.52 2.30 -0.61
CA ALA A 24 -3.13 3.63 -0.14
C ALA A 24 -4.04 4.76 -0.67
N GLY A 25 -5.04 4.46 -1.52
CA GLY A 25 -5.93 5.47 -2.09
C GLY A 25 -5.24 6.47 -3.03
N CYS A 26 -4.11 6.11 -3.63
CA CYS A 26 -3.33 7.02 -4.48
C CYS A 26 -2.94 6.38 -5.82
N SER A 27 -2.37 7.18 -6.74
CA SER A 27 -1.87 6.67 -8.01
C SER A 27 -0.58 5.85 -7.82
N SER A 28 -0.30 4.88 -8.68
CA SER A 28 0.95 4.10 -8.60
C SER A 28 2.22 4.95 -8.65
N ASN A 29 2.18 6.08 -9.39
CA ASN A 29 3.30 7.01 -9.44
C ASN A 29 3.46 7.78 -8.12
N THR A 30 2.35 8.24 -7.55
CA THR A 30 2.35 8.89 -6.23
C THR A 30 2.89 7.93 -5.17
N PHE A 31 2.41 6.69 -5.16
CA PHE A 31 2.87 5.64 -4.27
C PHE A 31 4.39 5.44 -4.37
N LYS A 32 4.92 5.26 -5.59
CA LYS A 32 6.37 5.14 -5.78
C LYS A 32 7.14 6.35 -5.29
N ARG A 33 6.71 7.56 -5.68
CA ARG A 33 7.45 8.79 -5.38
C ARG A 33 7.45 9.12 -3.88
N HIS A 34 6.35 8.86 -3.20
CA HIS A 34 6.13 9.32 -1.83
C HIS A 34 6.30 8.24 -0.77
N LEU A 35 6.06 6.97 -1.08
CA LEU A 35 6.17 5.86 -0.13
C LEU A 35 7.43 5.04 -0.37
N VAL A 36 7.69 4.63 -1.62
CA VAL A 36 8.86 3.80 -1.95
C VAL A 36 10.15 4.63 -1.97
N ASN A 37 10.16 5.73 -2.73
CA ASN A 37 11.36 6.55 -2.92
C ASN A 37 11.76 7.34 -1.67
N THR A 38 10.85 7.51 -0.72
CA THR A 38 11.17 8.11 0.59
C THR A 38 11.62 7.08 1.62
N GLY A 39 11.65 5.79 1.26
CA GLY A 39 12.03 4.68 2.14
C GLY A 39 10.98 4.30 3.19
N ARG A 40 9.76 4.83 3.10
CA ARG A 40 8.65 4.53 4.03
C ARG A 40 8.06 3.13 3.82
N VAL A 41 8.12 2.62 2.59
CA VAL A 41 7.68 1.27 2.22
C VAL A 41 8.77 0.60 1.41
N GLN A 42 9.18 -0.61 1.79
CA GLN A 42 10.21 -1.36 1.10
C GLN A 42 9.64 -2.14 -0.09
N ALA A 43 10.39 -2.09 -1.19
CA ALA A 43 10.13 -2.91 -2.36
C ALA A 43 10.80 -4.28 -2.18
N HIS A 44 10.01 -5.31 -1.93
CA HIS A 44 10.51 -6.68 -1.82
C HIS A 44 10.49 -7.34 -3.20
N VAL A 45 11.68 -7.62 -3.74
CA VAL A 45 11.81 -8.34 -5.01
C VAL A 45 11.66 -9.83 -4.73
N THR A 46 10.56 -10.41 -5.22
CA THR A 46 10.29 -11.84 -5.16
C THR A 46 10.47 -12.47 -6.55
N GLY A 47 10.47 -13.80 -6.64
CA GLY A 47 10.51 -14.50 -7.94
C GLY A 47 9.34 -14.16 -8.88
N TYR A 48 8.26 -13.56 -8.35
CA TYR A 48 7.06 -13.14 -9.09
C TYR A 48 7.03 -11.62 -9.38
N GLY A 49 8.08 -10.89 -9.00
CA GLY A 49 8.19 -9.44 -9.16
C GLY A 49 8.20 -8.69 -7.83
N THR A 50 8.07 -7.36 -7.90
CA THR A 50 8.11 -6.49 -6.74
C THR A 50 6.79 -6.50 -5.97
N MET A 51 6.85 -6.90 -4.70
CA MET A 51 5.74 -6.86 -3.76
C MET A 51 6.06 -5.89 -2.61
N TYR A 52 5.02 -5.41 -1.96
CA TYR A 52 5.07 -4.47 -0.85
C TYR A 52 4.26 -5.03 0.32
N ASP A 53 4.76 -4.87 1.54
CA ASP A 53 4.07 -5.32 2.74
C ASP A 53 2.93 -4.35 3.09
N ARG A 54 1.72 -4.89 3.26
CA ARG A 54 0.51 -4.13 3.59
C ARG A 54 0.65 -3.39 4.93
N ASP A 55 1.28 -4.00 5.92
CA ASP A 55 1.41 -3.40 7.25
C ASP A 55 2.42 -2.24 7.22
N GLU A 56 3.48 -2.33 6.40
CA GLU A 56 4.35 -1.19 6.12
C GLU A 56 3.59 -0.04 5.46
N ILE A 57 2.75 -0.35 4.45
CA ILE A 57 1.93 0.68 3.79
C ILE A 57 0.96 1.33 4.79
N SER A 58 0.29 0.52 5.62
CA SER A 58 -0.63 1.02 6.65
C SER A 58 0.09 1.92 7.66
N LYS A 59 1.30 1.55 8.08
CA LYS A 59 2.15 2.36 8.96
C LYS A 59 2.56 3.66 8.28
N ALA A 60 3.00 3.60 7.03
CA ALA A 60 3.42 4.77 6.26
C ALA A 60 2.26 5.75 6.01
N ILE A 61 1.02 5.26 5.87
CA ILE A 61 -0.19 6.10 5.79
C ILE A 61 -0.49 6.75 7.14
N LYS A 62 -0.39 6.01 8.25
CA LYS A 62 -0.63 6.54 9.61
C LYS A 62 0.40 7.59 10.03
N GLU A 63 1.65 7.42 9.61
CA GLU A 63 2.74 8.36 9.87
C GLU A 63 2.76 9.55 8.90
N TRP A 64 1.80 9.61 7.96
CA TRP A 64 1.62 10.73 7.02
C TRP A 64 0.90 11.91 7.70
N HIS A 65 1.52 12.48 8.73
CA HIS A 65 0.95 13.57 9.53
C HIS A 65 1.79 14.85 9.50
#